data_AF-A0A1I8MXW5-F1
#
_entry.id   AF-A0A1I8MXW5-F1
#
_cell.length_a   1.000
_cell.length_b   1.000
_cell.length_c   1.000
_cell.angle_alpha   90.00
_cell.angle_beta   90.00
_cell.angle_gamma   90.00
#
_symmetry.space_group_name_H-M   'P 1'
#
loop_
_entity.id
_entity.type
_entity.pdbx_description
1 polymer ?
#
loop_
_entity_poly.entity_id
_entity_poly.type
_entity_poly.pdbx_seq_one_letter_code
_entity_poly.pdbx_strand_id
1 'polypeptide(L)'
;MNSSKVLLIVGLIAISCVTFSYAIKCYSCNTKDSCKSPKKVECTTSLANQTSTYLDIHHTGVNLNQTSPYLQCFYENIKSNYGDVRYKGCVYSTINACELPLRPAHNSGSVTRSCGKCDNKNYCNPAGRANIGAVVMVAIVLVGLVGRSIWV
;
A
#
# COMPACT_ATOMS: atom_id res chain seq x y z
N MET A 1 4.30 9.95 51.22
CA MET A 1 3.61 9.65 49.95
C MET A 1 3.56 8.13 49.81
N ASN A 2 2.38 7.51 49.95
CA ASN A 2 2.27 6.05 50.09
C ASN A 2 2.70 5.33 48.81
N SER A 3 3.63 4.38 48.92
CA SER A 3 4.22 3.61 47.82
C SER A 3 3.16 2.93 46.92
N SER A 4 2.00 2.58 47.48
CA SER A 4 0.87 2.01 46.75
C SER A 4 0.24 2.97 45.74
N LYS A 5 0.27 4.30 46.00
CA LYS A 5 -0.24 5.31 45.07
C LYS A 5 0.71 5.51 43.89
N VAL A 6 2.02 5.38 44.12
CA VAL A 6 3.05 5.50 43.07
C VAL A 6 2.96 4.33 42.09
N LEU A 7 2.78 3.10 42.58
CA LEU A 7 2.62 1.91 41.73
C LEU A 7 1.34 1.95 40.87
N LEU A 8 0.23 2.45 41.42
CA LEU A 8 -1.02 2.62 40.66
C LEU A 8 -0.89 3.67 39.55
N ILE A 9 -0.21 4.79 39.82
CA ILE A 9 0.01 5.85 38.82
C ILE A 9 0.94 5.37 37.71
N VAL A 10 2.02 4.67 38.05
CA VAL A 10 2.96 4.10 37.05
C VAL A 10 2.26 3.02 36.20
N GLY A 11 1.41 2.18 36.82
CA GLY A 11 0.60 1.20 36.09
C GLY A 11 -0.39 1.84 35.12
N LEU A 12 -1.06 2.92 35.51
CA LEU A 12 -2.01 3.65 34.65
C LEU A 12 -1.32 4.36 33.47
N ILE A 13 -0.11 4.91 33.65
CA ILE A 13 0.69 5.52 32.57
C ILE A 13 1.18 4.45 31.57
N ALA A 14 1.54 3.26 32.06
CA ALA A 14 1.94 2.16 31.18
C ALA A 14 0.77 1.63 30.32
N ILE A 15 -0.45 1.65 30.84
CA ILE A 15 -1.65 1.17 30.13
C ILE A 15 -2.17 2.21 29.11
N SER A 16 -2.02 3.52 29.38
CA SER A 16 -2.47 4.57 28.45
C SER A 16 -1.59 4.73 27.20
N CYS A 17 -0.38 4.18 27.18
CA CYS A 17 0.50 4.17 26.00
C CYS A 17 0.22 3.03 25.01
N VAL A 18 -0.64 2.05 25.35
CA VAL A 18 -0.96 0.93 24.47
C VAL A 18 -2.27 1.22 23.73
N THR A 19 -2.23 2.16 22.80
CA THR A 19 -3.29 2.25 21.80
C THR A 19 -3.15 1.02 20.90
N PHE A 20 -3.94 -0.02 21.17
CA PHE A 20 -4.14 -1.16 20.26
C PHE A 20 -4.83 -0.65 18.98
N SER A 21 -4.05 0.01 18.13
CA SER A 21 -4.39 0.18 16.73
C SER A 21 -4.28 -1.21 16.10
N TYR A 22 -5.41 -1.77 15.65
CA TYR A 22 -5.40 -2.92 14.76
C TYR A 22 -4.80 -2.46 13.42
N ALA A 23 -3.48 -2.38 13.37
CA ALA A 23 -2.77 -1.86 12.23
C ALA A 23 -2.79 -2.90 11.09
N ILE A 24 -3.59 -2.61 10.07
CA ILE A 24 -3.64 -3.41 8.84
C ILE A 24 -2.27 -3.39 8.16
N LYS A 25 -1.86 -4.53 7.62
CA LYS A 25 -0.62 -4.65 6.84
C LYS A 25 -0.94 -4.44 5.36
N CYS A 26 -0.13 -3.67 4.66
CA CYS A 26 -0.33 -3.35 3.25
C CYS A 26 0.96 -3.54 2.47
N TYR A 27 0.84 -3.63 1.14
CA TYR A 27 1.97 -3.42 0.25
C TYR A 27 2.26 -1.93 0.11
N SER A 28 3.53 -1.56 0.03
CA SER A 28 3.99 -0.17 -0.15
C SER A 28 5.07 -0.04 -1.22
N CYS A 29 4.92 0.98 -2.05
CA CYS A 29 5.85 1.38 -3.10
C CYS A 29 5.47 2.78 -3.59
N ASN A 30 6.45 3.54 -4.09
CA ASN A 30 6.24 4.92 -4.57
C ASN A 30 6.84 5.17 -5.95
N THR A 31 7.39 4.14 -6.59
CA THR A 31 7.95 4.21 -7.94
C THR A 31 7.53 2.97 -8.72
N LYS A 32 7.50 3.09 -10.05
CA LYS A 32 7.19 1.96 -10.95
C LYS A 32 8.04 0.72 -10.65
N ASP A 33 9.33 0.90 -10.40
CA ASP A 33 10.24 -0.22 -10.13
C ASP A 33 10.05 -0.81 -8.73
N SER A 34 9.88 0.02 -7.70
CA SER A 34 9.58 -0.49 -6.35
C SER A 34 8.23 -1.21 -6.30
N CYS A 35 7.27 -0.85 -7.15
CA CYS A 35 5.97 -1.52 -7.24
C CYS A 35 6.01 -2.89 -7.95
N LYS A 36 7.13 -3.28 -8.57
CA LYS A 36 7.33 -4.66 -9.06
C LYS A 36 7.53 -5.64 -7.90
N SER A 37 8.19 -5.18 -6.83
CA SER A 37 8.44 -5.94 -5.60
C SER A 37 8.12 -5.07 -4.37
N PRO A 38 6.83 -4.78 -4.13
CA PRO A 38 6.45 -3.82 -3.10
C PRO A 38 6.77 -4.35 -1.69
N LYS A 39 7.15 -3.45 -0.80
CA LYS A 39 7.47 -3.77 0.59
C LYS A 39 6.20 -4.13 1.35
N LYS A 40 6.29 -5.06 2.30
CA LYS A 40 5.23 -5.34 3.26
C LYS A 40 5.42 -4.41 4.45
N VAL A 41 4.41 -3.61 4.76
CA VAL A 41 4.46 -2.64 5.86
C VAL A 41 3.22 -2.76 6.72
N GLU A 42 3.37 -2.43 8.00
CA GLU A 42 2.25 -2.21 8.91
C GLU A 42 1.81 -0.74 8.79
N CYS A 43 0.49 -0.49 8.70
CA CYS A 43 0.03 0.86 8.48
C CYS A 43 0.21 1.76 9.71
N THR A 44 0.78 2.93 9.45
CA THR A 44 1.01 3.98 10.44
C THR A 44 0.50 5.31 9.92
N THR A 45 0.28 6.27 10.82
CA THR A 45 -0.09 7.65 10.45
C THR A 45 1.00 8.30 9.60
N SER A 46 2.28 7.95 9.81
CA SER A 46 3.39 8.40 8.97
C SER A 46 3.24 7.93 7.51
N LEU A 47 2.91 6.65 7.29
CA LEU A 47 2.65 6.12 5.95
C LEU A 47 1.38 6.71 5.32
N ALA A 48 0.36 7.01 6.13
CA ALA A 48 -0.85 7.68 5.67
C ALA A 48 -0.57 9.11 5.21
N ASN A 49 0.24 9.87 5.96
CA ASN A 49 0.67 11.21 5.59
C ASN A 49 1.50 11.21 4.30
N GLN A 50 2.38 10.22 4.10
CA GLN A 50 3.11 10.06 2.84
C GLN A 50 2.15 9.86 1.65
N THR A 51 1.07 9.10 1.84
CA THR A 51 0.04 8.96 0.81
C THR A 51 -0.72 10.27 0.59
N SER A 52 -1.02 11.05 1.62
CA SER A 52 -1.59 12.39 1.45
C SER A 52 -0.68 13.30 0.63
N THR A 53 0.64 13.27 0.87
CA THR A 53 1.62 14.00 0.06
C THR A 53 1.64 13.51 -1.38
N TYR A 54 1.63 12.20 -1.60
CA TYR A 54 1.52 11.61 -2.95
C TYR A 54 0.25 12.10 -3.68
N LEU A 55 -0.90 12.09 -3.00
CA LEU A 55 -2.16 12.55 -3.58
C LEU A 55 -2.08 14.06 -3.91
N ASP A 56 -1.46 14.88 -3.06
CA ASP A 56 -1.28 16.30 -3.36
C ASP A 56 -0.40 16.55 -4.59
N ILE A 57 0.60 15.71 -4.84
CA ILE A 57 1.46 15.82 -6.04
C ILE A 57 0.69 15.52 -7.33
N HIS A 58 -0.23 14.56 -7.32
CA HIS A 58 -0.87 14.04 -8.55
C HIS A 58 -2.33 14.48 -8.75
N HIS A 59 -2.99 14.94 -7.69
CA HIS A 59 -4.43 15.23 -7.68
C HIS A 59 -4.70 16.67 -7.23
N THR A 60 -5.88 17.17 -7.58
CA THR A 60 -6.40 18.44 -7.08
C THR A 60 -7.45 18.20 -5.99
N GLY A 61 -7.66 19.19 -5.13
CA GLY A 61 -8.66 19.12 -4.05
C GLY A 61 -8.26 18.23 -2.87
N VAL A 62 -6.98 17.95 -2.69
CA VAL A 62 -6.47 17.13 -1.58
C VAL A 62 -6.47 17.97 -0.30
N ASN A 63 -7.17 17.50 0.73
CA ASN A 63 -7.12 18.10 2.06
C ASN A 63 -6.06 17.40 2.92
N LEU A 64 -4.89 18.02 3.07
CA LEU A 64 -3.78 17.47 3.85
C LEU A 64 -4.06 17.36 5.36
N ASN A 65 -5.05 18.09 5.86
CA ASN A 65 -5.45 18.05 7.28
C ASN A 65 -6.47 16.95 7.59
N GLN A 66 -6.97 16.25 6.57
CA GLN A 66 -7.96 15.19 6.73
C GLN A 66 -7.28 13.92 7.24
N THR A 67 -7.58 13.57 8.49
CA THR A 67 -7.00 12.41 9.18
C THR A 67 -8.09 11.49 9.72
N SER A 68 -7.69 10.32 10.23
CA SER A 68 -8.58 9.33 10.84
C SER A 68 -7.75 8.41 11.73
N PRO A 69 -8.30 7.89 12.85
CA PRO A 69 -7.65 6.80 13.58
C PRO A 69 -7.66 5.48 12.78
N TYR A 70 -8.49 5.38 11.73
CA TYR A 70 -8.60 4.20 10.88
C TYR A 70 -7.82 4.37 9.58
N LEU A 71 -7.02 3.34 9.26
CA LEU A 71 -6.18 3.29 8.08
C LEU A 71 -6.62 2.17 7.14
N GLN A 72 -6.55 2.42 5.85
CA GLN A 72 -6.88 1.46 4.79
C GLN A 72 -5.67 1.26 3.89
N CYS A 73 -5.56 0.10 3.25
CA CYS A 73 -4.61 -0.09 2.16
C CYS A 73 -5.07 0.69 0.93
N PHE A 74 -4.14 1.32 0.23
CA PHE A 74 -4.36 2.08 -0.98
C PHE A 74 -3.47 1.58 -2.11
N TYR A 75 -3.96 1.66 -3.34
CA TYR A 75 -3.14 1.58 -4.53
C TYR A 75 -3.66 2.48 -5.64
N GLU A 76 -2.74 2.91 -6.48
CA GLU A 76 -3.07 3.63 -7.70
C GLU A 76 -2.04 3.36 -8.78
N ASN A 77 -2.51 3.27 -10.03
CA ASN A 77 -1.70 3.24 -11.23
C ASN A 77 -2.27 4.29 -12.19
N ILE A 78 -1.46 5.27 -12.58
CA ILE A 78 -1.80 6.28 -13.57
C ILE A 78 -0.84 6.13 -14.74
N LYS A 79 -1.39 5.90 -15.94
CA LYS A 79 -0.66 6.02 -17.19
C LYS A 79 -1.17 7.25 -17.91
N SER A 80 -0.30 8.23 -18.07
CA SER A 80 -0.57 9.44 -18.84
C SER A 80 0.73 9.96 -19.49
N ASN A 81 0.67 11.12 -20.13
CA ASN A 81 1.86 11.77 -20.70
C ASN A 81 2.85 12.25 -19.63
N TYR A 82 2.41 12.41 -18.39
CA TYR A 82 3.30 12.67 -17.25
C TYR A 82 4.18 11.44 -16.93
N GLY A 83 3.73 10.24 -17.31
CA GLY A 83 4.44 8.98 -17.11
C GLY A 83 3.56 7.84 -16.61
N ASP A 84 4.21 6.72 -16.27
CA ASP A 84 3.61 5.55 -15.60
C ASP A 84 3.88 5.66 -14.09
N VAL A 85 2.94 6.29 -13.38
CA VAL A 85 2.97 6.46 -11.93
C VAL A 85 2.31 5.26 -11.28
N ARG A 86 3.00 4.66 -10.31
CA ARG A 86 2.48 3.54 -9.52
C ARG A 86 2.75 3.81 -8.05
N TYR A 87 1.71 3.64 -7.25
CA TYR A 87 1.78 3.88 -5.83
C TYR A 87 0.98 2.83 -5.06
N LYS A 88 1.53 2.41 -3.92
CA LYS A 88 0.85 1.61 -2.91
C LYS A 88 1.24 2.12 -1.54
N GLY A 89 0.29 2.17 -0.62
CA GLY A 89 0.55 2.63 0.73
C GLY A 89 -0.66 2.49 1.64
N CYS A 90 -0.65 3.26 2.71
CA CYS A 90 -1.75 3.37 3.66
C CYS A 90 -2.44 4.71 3.46
N VAL A 91 -3.75 4.78 3.64
CA VAL A 91 -4.52 6.02 3.51
C VAL A 91 -5.47 6.14 4.69
N TYR A 92 -5.73 7.36 5.15
CA TYR A 92 -6.80 7.62 6.11
C TYR A 92 -8.15 7.22 5.53
N SER A 93 -8.99 6.51 6.31
CA SER A 93 -10.29 6.05 5.84
C SER A 93 -11.20 7.19 5.37
N THR A 94 -11.05 8.38 5.96
CA THR A 94 -11.79 9.59 5.62
C THR A 94 -11.43 10.14 4.25
N ILE A 95 -10.24 9.87 3.69
CA ILE A 95 -9.81 10.40 2.40
C ILE A 95 -10.38 9.55 1.25
N ASN A 96 -11.16 10.16 0.38
CA ASN A 96 -11.70 9.54 -0.84
C ASN A 96 -10.71 9.63 -2.01
N ALA A 97 -9.53 9.03 -1.85
CA ALA A 97 -8.40 9.15 -2.77
C ALA A 97 -8.75 8.85 -4.25
N CYS A 98 -9.62 7.86 -4.50
CA CYS A 98 -10.00 7.47 -5.86
C CYS A 98 -11.00 8.42 -6.53
N GLU A 99 -11.69 9.26 -5.77
CA GLU A 99 -12.62 10.28 -6.28
C GLU A 99 -11.89 11.59 -6.59
N LEU A 100 -10.67 11.77 -6.09
CA LEU A 100 -9.89 12.98 -6.35
C LEU A 100 -9.58 13.10 -7.86
N PRO A 101 -9.81 14.26 -8.47
CA PRO A 101 -9.45 14.51 -9.86
C PRO A 101 -7.93 14.63 -10.03
N LEU A 102 -7.42 14.15 -11.17
CA LEU A 102 -6.00 14.29 -11.51
C LEU A 102 -5.67 15.75 -11.85
N ARG A 103 -4.45 16.17 -11.53
CA ARG A 103 -3.93 17.48 -11.95
C ARG A 103 -3.86 17.59 -13.48
N PRO A 104 -3.99 18.81 -14.04
CA PRO A 104 -3.92 19.05 -15.48
C PRO A 104 -2.67 18.50 -16.17
N ALA A 105 -1.55 18.38 -15.44
CA ALA A 105 -0.32 17.76 -15.93
C ALA A 105 -0.50 16.32 -16.44
N HIS A 106 -1.54 15.61 -15.98
CA HIS A 106 -1.88 14.29 -16.49
C HIS A 106 -2.82 14.33 -17.72
N ASN A 107 -3.51 15.43 -17.99
CA ASN A 107 -4.69 15.48 -18.89
C ASN A 107 -4.37 15.74 -20.38
N SER A 108 -3.12 15.95 -20.77
CA SER A 108 -2.76 16.32 -22.16
C SER A 108 -2.83 15.17 -23.18
N GLY A 109 -3.75 14.19 -23.01
CA GLY A 109 -3.88 13.01 -23.89
C GLY A 109 -4.70 11.87 -23.26
N SER A 110 -4.47 10.63 -23.72
CA SER A 110 -5.14 9.45 -23.16
C SER A 110 -4.62 9.16 -21.75
N VAL A 111 -5.54 9.14 -20.78
CA VAL A 111 -5.24 8.80 -19.38
C VAL A 111 -5.92 7.49 -19.03
N THR A 112 -5.13 6.53 -18.53
CA THR A 112 -5.67 5.32 -17.90
C THR A 112 -5.35 5.36 -16.41
N ARG A 113 -6.37 5.28 -15.57
CA ARG A 113 -6.24 5.27 -14.11
C ARG A 113 -6.89 4.02 -13.54
N SER A 114 -6.18 3.35 -12.63
CA SER A 114 -6.72 2.28 -11.79
C SER A 114 -6.41 2.63 -10.34
N CYS A 115 -7.45 2.66 -9.49
CA CYS A 115 -7.34 3.08 -8.10
C CYS A 115 -8.18 2.17 -7.21
N GLY A 116 -7.75 1.93 -5.97
CA GLY A 116 -8.58 1.25 -4.99
C GLY A 116 -8.14 1.46 -3.55
N LYS A 117 -9.11 1.31 -2.65
CA LYS A 117 -8.94 1.27 -1.20
C LYS A 117 -9.53 -0.04 -0.66
N CYS A 118 -8.97 -0.57 0.42
CA CYS A 118 -9.50 -1.75 1.10
C CYS A 118 -8.99 -1.85 2.55
N ASP A 119 -9.80 -2.45 3.41
CA ASP A 119 -9.52 -2.66 4.83
C ASP A 119 -9.97 -4.04 5.35
N ASN A 120 -10.54 -4.87 4.47
CA ASN A 120 -11.12 -6.16 4.83
C ASN A 120 -10.10 -7.21 5.27
N LYS A 121 -8.83 -7.10 4.86
CA LYS A 121 -7.75 -8.00 5.27
C LYS A 121 -6.37 -7.43 4.99
N ASN A 122 -5.37 -7.95 5.69
CA ASN A 122 -3.96 -7.70 5.39
C ASN A 122 -3.65 -7.96 3.91
N TYR A 123 -2.87 -7.06 3.32
CA TYR A 123 -2.35 -7.11 1.95
C TYR A 123 -3.44 -7.13 0.87
N CYS A 124 -4.60 -6.54 1.16
CA CYS A 124 -5.72 -6.44 0.22
C CYS A 124 -5.42 -5.54 -1.00
N ASN A 125 -4.30 -4.80 -1.01
CA ASN A 125 -3.82 -4.01 -2.16
C ASN A 125 -2.75 -4.78 -2.97
N PRO A 126 -3.13 -5.84 -3.71
CA PRO A 126 -2.26 -6.93 -4.14
C PRO A 126 -0.95 -6.47 -4.79
N ALA A 127 0.19 -7.06 -4.39
CA ALA A 127 1.42 -6.97 -5.15
C ALA A 127 1.12 -7.40 -6.59
N GLY A 128 1.49 -6.59 -7.58
CA GLY A 128 1.16 -6.88 -8.98
C GLY A 128 1.55 -8.32 -9.33
N ARG A 129 0.72 -9.03 -10.09
CA ARG A 129 1.02 -10.42 -10.48
C ARG A 129 2.38 -10.45 -11.17
N ALA A 130 3.40 -10.99 -10.49
CA ALA A 130 4.57 -11.47 -11.20
C ALA A 130 4.07 -12.64 -12.06
N ASN A 131 4.20 -12.55 -13.38
CA ASN A 131 3.92 -13.64 -14.32
C ASN A 131 4.99 -14.76 -14.15
N ILE A 132 5.11 -15.30 -12.94
CA ILE A 132 6.02 -16.40 -12.60
C ILE A 132 5.54 -17.71 -13.26
N GLY A 133 4.25 -17.77 -13.65
CA GLY A 133 3.63 -18.98 -14.19
C GLY A 133 4.07 -19.42 -15.59
N ALA A 134 4.59 -18.55 -16.46
CA ALA A 134 4.95 -18.98 -17.81
C ALA A 134 6.35 -19.62 -17.88
N VAL A 135 7.34 -18.98 -17.26
CA VAL A 135 8.74 -19.40 -17.36
C VAL A 135 9.01 -20.66 -16.54
N VAL A 136 8.42 -20.77 -15.34
CA VAL A 136 8.59 -21.95 -14.47
C VAL A 136 7.91 -23.17 -15.08
N MET A 137 6.73 -23.02 -15.68
CA MET A 137 6.03 -24.14 -16.32
C MET A 137 6.80 -24.66 -17.55
N VAL A 138 7.37 -23.77 -18.37
CA VAL A 138 8.23 -24.18 -19.50
C VAL A 138 9.49 -24.91 -19.02
N ALA A 139 10.12 -24.44 -17.95
CA ALA A 139 11.31 -25.09 -17.38
C ALA A 139 11.01 -26.51 -16.86
N ILE A 140 9.88 -26.71 -16.16
CA ILE A 140 9.47 -28.03 -15.66
C ILE A 140 9.17 -28.99 -16.83
N VAL A 141 8.51 -28.51 -17.88
CA VAL A 141 8.21 -29.33 -19.08
C VAL A 141 9.50 -29.75 -19.79
N LEU A 142 10.47 -28.85 -19.96
CA LEU A 142 11.74 -29.17 -20.62
C LEU A 142 12.57 -30.18 -19.80
N VAL A 143 12.67 -30.00 -18.47
CA VAL A 143 13.36 -30.96 -17.60
C VAL A 143 12.67 -32.33 -17.61
N GLY A 144 11.33 -32.35 -17.61
CA GLY A 144 10.55 -33.59 -17.72
C GLY A 144 10.76 -34.31 -19.05
N LEU A 145 10.83 -33.58 -20.17
CA LEU A 145 11.08 -34.16 -21.49
C LEU A 145 12.51 -34.70 -21.62
N VAL A 146 13.51 -33.99 -21.11
CA VAL A 146 14.92 -34.44 -21.11
C VAL A 146 15.13 -35.62 -20.16
N GLY A 147 14.50 -35.61 -18.98
CA GLY A 147 14.55 -36.75 -18.07
C GLY A 147 13.94 -38.01 -18.68
N ARG A 148 12.86 -37.87 -19.46
CA ARG A 148 12.22 -38.99 -20.15
C ARG A 148 13.05 -39.55 -21.31
N SER A 149 13.83 -38.72 -22.01
CA SER A 149 14.72 -39.19 -23.09
C SER A 149 16.06 -39.76 -22.62
N ILE A 150 16.42 -39.62 -21.34
CA ILE A 150 17.60 -40.25 -20.72
C ILE A 150 17.25 -41.61 -20.09
N TRP A 151 15.97 -41.85 -19.75
CA TRP A 151 15.48 -43.08 -19.11
C TRP A 151 14.76 -44.06 -20.05
N VAL A 152 14.71 -43.77 -21.36
CA VAL A 152 14.33 -44.70 -22.43
C VAL A 152 15.59 -45.06 -23.20
#